data_AF-G0N1J2-F1
#
_entry.id   AF-G0N1J2-F1
#
_cell.length_a   1.000
_cell.length_b   1.000
_cell.length_c   1.000
_cell.angle_alpha   90.00
_cell.angle_beta   90.00
_cell.angle_gamma   90.00
#
_symmetry.space_group_name_H-M   'P 1'
#
loop_
_entity.id
_entity.type
_entity.pdbx_description
1 polymer ?
#
loop_
_entity_poly.entity_id
_entity_poly.type
_entity_poly.pdbx_seq_one_letter_code
_entity_poly.pdbx_strand_id
1 'polypeptide(L)'
;MTGKRGRRRPEACLLDMPDIPMKLILKECDFLSVLSLRKTCHDLRSYLKTTKPLFPIKSISISGPSNTINLTIILDGNPPEPTKIDVTYKKNEHGCQVIQGGRDNWKILEDLDFMEVFILDLRMLMENPVEKLEFCSRNVLTEKFGQLFKKENPSKVKEIKFGYVDQPEIMQILPYLCPDTLEKMSFGNSFENRSYCLTLTQVTETEQWKKCPKIEFVQRISILAPIQNCLHLDAFTERSELAWVPSAEDLKFVRNHFLLTPSPSEKFYLYFDPRHTDTQPLYAVLGRAIYNPGRSLHDNKQWMYKKSPEYVVKITLRFEVLERKCFKFEIVRMENLTDFEKLQVLDVEEMGAEQEMIPEACLAPKDAVPEVPKVKKSVKISNEKPVINNYEVEDYIDPCHVRVYHFFKDLLFGNFEQQVRNDLYLH
;
A
#
# COMPACT_ATOMS: atom_id res chain seq x y z
N MET A 1 78.23 -9.98 -2.42
CA MET A 1 76.99 -9.49 -3.06
C MET A 1 75.83 -9.76 -2.11
N THR A 2 75.47 -8.78 -1.27
CA THR A 2 74.30 -8.86 -0.39
C THR A 2 73.16 -8.11 -1.07
N GLY A 3 72.19 -8.87 -1.60
CA GLY A 3 71.02 -8.32 -2.30
C GLY A 3 70.19 -7.48 -1.33
N LYS A 4 70.09 -6.18 -1.60
CA LYS A 4 69.12 -5.29 -0.95
C LYS A 4 67.71 -5.80 -1.26
N ARG A 5 67.04 -6.38 -0.28
CA ARG A 5 65.58 -6.58 -0.31
C ARG A 5 64.94 -5.20 -0.51
N GLY A 6 64.32 -4.99 -1.66
CA GLY A 6 63.54 -3.79 -1.91
C GLY A 6 62.46 -3.65 -0.83
N ARG A 7 62.40 -2.48 -0.18
CA ARG A 7 61.26 -2.11 0.67
C ARG A 7 60.02 -2.19 -0.21
N ARG A 8 59.10 -3.12 0.10
CA ARG A 8 57.73 -3.08 -0.46
C ARG A 8 57.15 -1.71 -0.12
N ARG A 9 56.74 -0.94 -1.13
CA ARG A 9 55.93 0.26 -0.90
C ARG A 9 54.66 -0.20 -0.18
N PRO A 10 54.17 0.51 0.87
CA PRO A 10 52.85 0.21 1.40
C PRO A 10 51.86 0.31 0.24
N GLU A 11 51.08 -0.75 0.04
CA GLU A 11 50.01 -0.74 -0.95
C GLU A 11 49.04 0.38 -0.54
N ALA A 12 48.83 1.35 -1.43
CA ALA A 12 47.93 2.45 -1.15
C ALA A 12 46.52 1.90 -0.99
N CYS A 13 45.93 2.04 0.21
CA CYS A 13 44.56 1.63 0.47
C CYS A 13 43.61 2.81 0.28
N LEU A 14 42.41 2.54 -0.24
CA LEU A 14 41.34 3.55 -0.31
C LEU A 14 41.03 4.15 1.07
N LEU A 15 41.18 3.35 2.14
CA LEU A 15 40.97 3.74 3.52
C LEU A 15 42.05 4.68 4.08
N ASP A 16 43.20 4.78 3.42
CA ASP A 16 44.27 5.70 3.81
C ASP A 16 44.02 7.12 3.27
N MET A 17 42.96 7.33 2.45
CA MET A 17 42.60 8.65 1.97
C MET A 17 41.93 9.50 3.04
N PRO A 18 42.24 10.81 3.11
CA PRO A 18 41.53 11.73 3.99
C PRO A 18 40.03 11.80 3.67
N ASP A 19 39.23 12.18 4.67
CA ASP A 19 37.77 12.24 4.58
C ASP A 19 37.23 13.05 3.39
N ILE A 20 37.90 14.17 3.04
CA ILE A 20 37.44 15.06 1.97
C ILE A 20 37.50 14.38 0.59
N PRO A 21 38.66 13.87 0.13
CA PRO A 21 38.74 13.04 -1.08
C PRO A 21 37.78 11.85 -1.08
N MET A 22 37.63 11.17 0.06
CA MET A 22 36.76 10.01 0.17
C MET A 22 35.28 10.39 -0.03
N LYS A 23 34.82 11.50 0.55
CA LYS A 23 33.47 12.04 0.31
C LYS A 23 33.24 12.44 -1.14
N LEU A 24 34.25 13.02 -1.80
CA LEU A 24 34.17 13.37 -3.22
C LEU A 24 34.01 12.13 -4.10
N ILE A 25 34.80 11.08 -3.84
CA ILE A 25 34.69 9.81 -4.57
C ILE A 25 33.29 9.21 -4.40
N LEU A 26 32.79 9.16 -3.16
CA LEU A 26 31.45 8.63 -2.90
C LEU A 26 30.33 9.44 -3.54
N LYS A 27 30.53 10.75 -3.75
CA LYS A 27 29.57 11.62 -4.43
C LYS A 27 29.50 11.31 -5.94
N GLU A 28 30.61 10.89 -6.53
CA GLU A 28 30.69 10.48 -7.94
C GLU A 28 30.30 9.01 -8.15
N CYS A 29 30.23 8.21 -7.09
CA CYS A 29 29.77 6.83 -7.18
C CYS A 29 28.25 6.77 -7.45
N ASP A 30 27.87 5.99 -8.46
CA ASP A 30 26.48 5.62 -8.64
C ASP A 30 25.98 4.69 -7.51
N PHE A 31 24.67 4.48 -7.49
CA PHE A 31 24.03 3.67 -6.46
C PHE A 31 24.61 2.25 -6.36
N LEU A 32 24.84 1.60 -7.49
CA LEU A 32 25.38 0.24 -7.56
C LEU A 32 26.83 0.18 -7.06
N SER A 33 27.63 1.19 -7.38
CA SER A 33 29.01 1.32 -6.92
C SER A 33 29.07 1.46 -5.41
N VAL A 34 28.19 2.27 -4.82
CA VAL A 34 28.14 2.40 -3.34
C VAL A 34 27.67 1.12 -2.67
N LEU A 35 26.68 0.42 -3.23
CA LEU A 35 26.28 -0.89 -2.72
C LEU A 35 27.44 -1.89 -2.80
N SER A 36 28.21 -1.86 -3.88
CA SER A 36 29.42 -2.67 -4.05
C SER A 36 30.46 -2.35 -2.99
N LEU A 37 30.76 -1.06 -2.77
CA LEU A 37 31.73 -0.61 -1.76
C LEU A 37 31.31 -0.99 -0.33
N ARG A 38 30.01 -1.01 -0.03
CA ARG A 38 29.51 -1.49 1.28
C ARG A 38 29.77 -2.99 1.48
N LYS A 39 29.96 -3.72 0.38
CA LYS A 39 30.16 -5.17 0.33
C LYS A 39 31.62 -5.62 0.28
N THR A 40 32.58 -4.70 0.25
CA THR A 40 34.02 -5.04 0.14
C THR A 40 34.69 -5.29 1.48
N CYS A 41 34.61 -4.37 2.45
CA CYS A 41 35.25 -4.52 3.77
C CYS A 41 34.49 -3.80 4.90
N HIS A 42 34.80 -4.19 6.14
CA HIS A 42 34.15 -3.68 7.35
C HIS A 42 34.36 -2.17 7.54
N ASP A 43 35.54 -1.65 7.23
CA ASP A 43 35.88 -0.25 7.43
C ASP A 43 35.17 0.65 6.41
N LEU A 44 35.11 0.24 5.13
CA LEU A 44 34.33 0.94 4.11
C LEU A 44 32.84 0.92 4.44
N ARG A 45 32.32 -0.22 4.93
CA ARG A 45 30.93 -0.31 5.41
C ARG A 45 30.67 0.65 6.57
N SER A 46 31.58 0.69 7.55
CA SER A 46 31.47 1.57 8.72
C SER A 46 31.52 3.05 8.30
N TYR A 47 32.41 3.39 7.37
CA TYR A 47 32.50 4.73 6.79
C TYR A 47 31.26 5.12 5.98
N LEU A 48 30.70 4.20 5.19
CA LEU A 48 29.46 4.45 4.46
C LEU A 48 28.25 4.59 5.39
N LYS A 49 28.24 3.86 6.51
CA LYS A 49 27.21 3.96 7.56
C LYS A 49 27.24 5.33 8.26
N THR A 50 28.41 5.92 8.44
CA THR A 50 28.54 7.29 9.00
C THR A 50 28.27 8.37 7.95
N THR A 51 28.73 8.18 6.72
CA THR A 51 28.64 9.19 5.65
C THR A 51 27.24 9.26 5.03
N LYS A 52 26.49 8.14 5.00
CA LYS A 52 25.12 8.01 4.49
C LYS A 52 24.90 8.72 3.13
N PRO A 53 25.57 8.28 2.05
CA PRO A 53 25.28 8.80 0.72
C PRO A 53 23.80 8.57 0.41
N LEU A 54 23.09 9.64 0.07
CA LEU A 54 21.67 9.61 -0.25
C LEU A 54 21.49 9.40 -1.75
N PHE A 55 20.62 8.48 -2.11
CA PHE A 55 20.27 8.20 -3.49
C PHE A 55 18.83 8.62 -3.79
N PRO A 56 18.57 9.18 -4.98
CA PRO A 56 17.24 9.60 -5.37
C PRO A 56 16.41 8.37 -5.81
N ILE A 57 16.04 7.52 -4.85
CA ILE A 57 15.23 6.33 -5.14
C ILE A 57 13.79 6.78 -5.39
N LYS A 58 13.42 6.79 -6.67
CA LYS A 58 12.06 7.10 -7.12
C LYS A 58 11.09 5.99 -6.73
N SER A 59 11.43 4.73 -7.00
CA SER A 59 10.55 3.64 -6.63
C SER A 59 11.25 2.32 -6.35
N ILE A 60 10.68 1.57 -5.41
CA ILE A 60 10.99 0.16 -5.16
C ILE A 60 9.72 -0.64 -5.39
N SER A 61 9.75 -1.61 -6.29
CA SER A 61 8.65 -2.53 -6.55
C SER A 61 9.08 -3.96 -6.27
N ILE A 62 8.28 -4.65 -5.46
CA ILE A 62 8.54 -6.02 -5.02
C ILE A 62 7.42 -6.91 -5.52
N SER A 63 7.76 -7.98 -6.22
CA SER A 63 6.81 -8.95 -6.77
C SER A 63 7.40 -10.35 -6.82
N GLY A 64 6.60 -11.35 -7.15
CA GLY A 64 7.07 -12.70 -7.41
C GLY A 64 6.32 -13.79 -6.63
N PRO A 65 6.40 -15.04 -7.09
CA PRO A 65 5.76 -16.18 -6.44
C PRO A 65 6.52 -16.62 -5.18
N SER A 66 5.99 -17.62 -4.46
CA SER A 66 6.51 -18.07 -3.14
C SER A 66 8.00 -18.44 -3.07
N ASN A 67 8.64 -18.82 -4.18
CA ASN A 67 10.06 -19.23 -4.22
C ASN A 67 10.95 -18.23 -4.99
N THR A 68 10.42 -17.07 -5.37
CA THR A 68 11.16 -16.09 -6.17
C THR A 68 10.65 -14.69 -5.88
N ILE A 69 11.56 -13.79 -5.50
CA ILE A 69 11.28 -12.38 -5.28
C ILE A 69 12.00 -11.57 -6.35
N ASN A 70 11.24 -10.78 -7.08
CA ASN A 70 11.72 -9.77 -8.02
C ASN A 70 11.66 -8.40 -7.32
N LEU A 71 12.79 -7.73 -7.30
CA LEU A 71 13.00 -6.41 -6.77
C LEU A 71 13.42 -5.49 -7.92
N THR A 72 12.56 -4.53 -8.22
CA THR A 72 12.84 -3.48 -9.22
C THR A 72 13.06 -2.16 -8.49
N ILE A 73 14.19 -1.52 -8.76
CA ILE A 73 14.55 -0.20 -8.22
C ILE A 73 14.63 0.77 -9.39
N ILE A 74 13.96 1.90 -9.26
CA ILE A 74 14.03 3.02 -10.21
C ILE A 74 14.68 4.17 -9.48
N LEU A 75 15.81 4.63 -10.01
CA LEU A 75 16.51 5.83 -9.55
C LEU A 75 16.11 6.99 -10.47
N ASP A 76 15.95 8.19 -9.93
CA ASP A 76 15.91 9.37 -10.79
C ASP A 76 17.27 9.51 -11.48
N GLY A 77 17.24 9.44 -12.81
CA GLY A 77 18.41 9.57 -13.67
C GLY A 77 18.49 10.96 -14.31
N ASN A 78 19.65 11.27 -14.88
CA ASN A 78 19.73 12.33 -15.88
C ASN A 78 18.98 11.89 -17.14
N PRO A 79 18.23 12.77 -17.82
CA PRO A 79 17.51 12.45 -19.05
C PRO A 79 18.40 11.74 -20.09
N PRO A 80 17.89 10.78 -20.88
CA PRO A 80 16.48 10.63 -21.25
C PRO A 80 15.70 9.55 -20.49
N GLU A 81 16.35 8.66 -19.73
CA GLU A 81 15.67 7.53 -19.08
C GLU A 81 16.10 7.30 -17.63
N PRO A 82 15.16 6.94 -16.74
CA PRO A 82 15.49 6.60 -15.36
C PRO A 82 16.33 5.32 -15.31
N THR A 83 17.31 5.26 -14.40
CA THR A 83 18.10 4.04 -14.20
C THR A 83 17.25 2.99 -13.52
N LYS A 84 17.01 1.88 -14.21
CA LYS A 84 16.28 0.73 -13.70
C LYS A 84 17.25 -0.39 -13.30
N ILE A 85 17.10 -0.91 -12.09
CA ILE A 85 17.86 -2.03 -11.57
C ILE A 85 16.88 -3.15 -11.23
N ASP A 86 17.02 -4.30 -11.87
CA ASP A 86 16.23 -5.49 -11.59
C ASP A 86 17.11 -6.55 -10.91
N VAL A 87 16.65 -7.04 -9.76
CA VAL A 87 17.28 -8.12 -8.99
C VAL A 87 16.24 -9.19 -8.69
N THR A 88 16.58 -10.45 -8.96
CA THR A 88 15.74 -11.59 -8.61
C THR A 88 16.45 -12.47 -7.59
N TYR A 89 15.78 -12.73 -6.47
CA TYR A 89 16.21 -13.66 -5.42
C TYR A 89 15.37 -14.93 -5.55
N LYS A 90 16.02 -16.06 -5.82
CA LYS A 90 15.34 -17.33 -6.06
C LYS A 90 15.86 -18.40 -5.12
N LYS A 91 14.95 -19.18 -4.57
CA LYS A 91 15.31 -20.38 -3.80
C LYS A 91 16.03 -21.38 -4.69
N ASN A 92 17.21 -21.82 -4.26
CA ASN A 92 18.03 -22.83 -4.91
C ASN A 92 18.35 -23.97 -3.91
N GLU A 93 18.65 -25.16 -4.40
CA GLU A 93 19.00 -26.32 -3.55
C GLU A 93 20.25 -26.05 -2.70
N HIS A 94 21.17 -25.24 -3.20
CA HIS A 94 22.42 -24.88 -2.53
C HIS A 94 22.36 -23.54 -1.78
N GLY A 95 21.20 -22.87 -1.74
CA GLY A 95 21.04 -21.58 -1.06
C GLY A 95 20.23 -20.57 -1.85
N CYS A 96 20.74 -19.35 -2.02
CA CYS A 96 20.03 -18.26 -2.70
C CYS A 96 20.66 -17.96 -4.06
N GLN A 97 19.91 -18.17 -5.14
CA GLN A 97 20.29 -17.70 -6.46
C GLN A 97 19.90 -16.22 -6.61
N VAL A 98 20.89 -15.35 -6.84
CA VAL A 98 20.69 -13.93 -7.11
C VAL A 98 20.98 -13.63 -8.56
N ILE A 99 20.05 -13.00 -9.26
CA ILE A 99 20.12 -12.67 -10.69
C ILE A 99 19.99 -11.15 -10.85
N GLN A 100 20.88 -10.49 -11.60
CA GLN A 100 20.86 -9.03 -11.77
C GLN A 100 20.91 -8.65 -13.26
N GLY A 101 19.94 -7.86 -13.72
CA GLY A 101 19.96 -7.28 -15.09
C GLY A 101 19.75 -8.28 -16.24
N GLY A 102 19.34 -9.53 -15.96
CA GLY A 102 19.04 -10.53 -16.99
C GLY A 102 19.40 -11.97 -16.56
N ARG A 103 18.96 -12.98 -17.32
CA ARG A 103 19.09 -14.40 -16.94
C ARG A 103 20.54 -14.90 -16.84
N ASP A 104 21.48 -14.27 -17.54
CA ASP A 104 22.85 -14.78 -17.67
C ASP A 104 23.81 -14.22 -16.61
N ASN A 105 23.38 -13.22 -15.84
CA ASN A 105 24.17 -12.63 -14.77
C ASN A 105 23.60 -13.05 -13.41
N TRP A 106 24.01 -14.23 -12.96
CA TRP A 106 23.56 -14.82 -11.71
C TRP A 106 24.71 -15.41 -10.90
N LYS A 107 24.48 -15.53 -9.59
CA LYS A 107 25.33 -16.26 -8.65
C LYS A 107 24.48 -17.06 -7.66
N ILE A 108 25.05 -18.11 -7.10
CA ILE A 108 24.48 -18.80 -5.94
C ILE A 108 25.23 -18.31 -4.71
N LEU A 109 24.48 -18.00 -3.66
CA LEU A 109 24.98 -17.71 -2.34
C LEU A 109 24.75 -18.93 -1.47
N GLU A 110 25.83 -19.63 -1.16
CA GLU A 110 25.77 -20.95 -0.54
C GLU A 110 25.25 -20.91 0.90
N ASP A 111 24.35 -21.83 1.23
CA ASP A 111 23.72 -22.00 2.56
C ASP A 111 22.95 -20.77 3.07
N LEU A 112 22.59 -19.84 2.19
CA LEU A 112 21.84 -18.64 2.55
C LEU A 112 20.38 -18.71 2.08
N ASP A 113 19.46 -18.33 2.96
CA ASP A 113 18.04 -18.27 2.63
C ASP A 113 17.71 -17.05 1.75
N PHE A 114 16.97 -17.27 0.68
CA PHE A 114 16.68 -16.22 -0.29
C PHE A 114 15.84 -15.07 0.27
N MET A 115 14.94 -15.32 1.24
CA MET A 115 14.17 -14.26 1.89
C MET A 115 15.08 -13.40 2.76
N GLU A 116 15.99 -14.02 3.51
CA GLU A 116 16.98 -13.31 4.33
C GLU A 116 17.85 -12.38 3.50
N VAL A 117 18.42 -12.90 2.40
CA VAL A 117 19.24 -12.09 1.49
C VAL A 117 18.44 -10.91 0.93
N PHE A 118 17.21 -11.15 0.47
CA PHE A 118 16.32 -10.11 -0.01
C PHE A 118 16.02 -9.05 1.05
N ILE A 119 15.65 -9.45 2.27
CA ILE A 119 15.26 -8.53 3.35
C ILE A 119 16.44 -7.67 3.77
N LEU A 120 17.66 -8.24 3.83
CA LEU A 120 18.87 -7.50 4.11
C LEU A 120 19.16 -6.42 3.06
N ASP A 121 19.08 -6.79 1.78
CA ASP A 121 19.23 -5.82 0.69
C ASP A 121 18.13 -4.74 0.77
N LEU A 122 16.86 -5.11 0.93
CA LEU A 122 15.75 -4.16 1.07
C LEU A 122 15.94 -3.21 2.26
N ARG A 123 16.41 -3.71 3.41
CA ARG A 123 16.70 -2.87 4.58
C ARG A 123 17.72 -1.79 4.24
N MET A 124 18.77 -2.13 3.49
CA MET A 124 19.77 -1.17 3.04
C MET A 124 19.19 -0.14 2.06
N LEU A 125 18.37 -0.57 1.09
CA LEU A 125 17.69 0.35 0.18
C LEU A 125 16.87 1.39 0.96
N MET A 126 16.08 0.90 1.91
CA MET A 126 15.18 1.67 2.77
C MET A 126 15.90 2.49 3.85
N GLU A 127 17.24 2.55 3.86
CA GLU A 127 17.98 3.59 4.58
C GLU A 127 17.91 4.94 3.86
N ASN A 128 17.57 4.95 2.57
CA ASN A 128 17.33 6.14 1.78
C ASN A 128 15.85 6.54 1.84
N PRO A 129 15.53 7.83 1.64
CA PRO A 129 14.19 8.24 1.28
C PRO A 129 13.75 7.55 -0.01
N VAL A 130 12.55 6.98 0.00
CA VAL A 130 11.93 6.32 -1.14
C VAL A 130 10.66 7.07 -1.49
N GLU A 131 10.52 7.52 -2.73
CA GLU A 131 9.29 8.19 -3.15
C GLU A 131 8.13 7.18 -3.23
N LYS A 132 8.32 6.00 -3.83
CA LYS A 132 7.25 5.00 -3.93
C LYS A 132 7.70 3.57 -3.56
N LEU A 133 6.97 2.92 -2.66
CA LEU A 133 7.17 1.51 -2.31
C LEU A 133 5.94 0.68 -2.70
N GLU A 134 6.12 -0.35 -3.51
CA GLU A 134 5.04 -1.22 -3.97
C GLU A 134 5.26 -2.69 -3.62
N PHE A 135 4.25 -3.31 -3.00
CA PHE A 135 4.17 -4.76 -2.81
C PHE A 135 3.10 -5.34 -3.73
N CYS A 136 3.53 -5.95 -4.83
CA CYS A 136 2.69 -6.40 -5.94
C CYS A 136 2.40 -7.91 -5.94
N SER A 137 2.73 -8.64 -4.88
CA SER A 137 2.52 -10.09 -4.81
C SER A 137 2.21 -10.56 -3.40
N ARG A 138 1.45 -11.67 -3.30
CA ARG A 138 1.14 -12.34 -2.03
C ARG A 138 2.38 -12.95 -1.42
N ASN A 139 2.35 -13.21 -0.11
CA ASN A 139 3.34 -14.02 0.61
C ASN A 139 4.78 -13.45 0.61
N VAL A 140 4.96 -12.16 0.32
CA VAL A 140 6.25 -11.49 0.53
C VAL A 140 6.36 -11.04 1.99
N LEU A 141 5.32 -10.40 2.50
CA LEU A 141 5.23 -9.85 3.85
C LEU A 141 4.86 -10.94 4.87
N THR A 142 5.65 -12.00 4.92
CA THR A 142 5.48 -13.11 5.88
C THR A 142 5.91 -12.72 7.30
N GLU A 143 5.62 -13.56 8.28
CA GLU A 143 6.15 -13.38 9.64
C GLU A 143 7.69 -13.29 9.65
N LYS A 144 8.37 -14.11 8.84
CA LYS A 144 9.82 -14.06 8.66
C LYS A 144 10.27 -12.69 8.14
N PHE A 145 9.50 -12.08 7.23
CA PHE A 145 9.76 -10.71 6.79
C PHE A 145 9.74 -9.74 7.96
N GLY A 146 8.67 -9.71 8.76
CA GLY A 146 8.57 -8.76 9.86
C GLY A 146 9.58 -8.99 10.96
N GLN A 147 10.01 -10.24 11.20
CA GLN A 147 11.09 -10.56 12.16
C GLN A 147 12.44 -9.97 11.73
N LEU A 148 12.77 -10.09 10.44
CA LEU A 148 14.07 -9.65 9.91
C LEU A 148 14.09 -8.18 9.49
N PHE A 149 12.93 -7.62 9.10
CA PHE A 149 12.82 -6.23 8.66
C PHE A 149 12.79 -5.23 9.83
N LYS A 150 12.64 -5.69 11.08
CA LYS A 150 12.60 -4.82 12.27
C LYS A 150 13.70 -3.75 12.21
N LYS A 151 13.28 -2.50 12.35
CA LYS A 151 14.14 -1.32 12.32
C LYS A 151 13.80 -0.41 13.48
N GLU A 152 14.85 0.10 14.14
CA GLU A 152 14.73 1.14 15.18
C GLU A 152 14.32 2.49 14.59
N ASN A 153 14.85 2.80 13.40
CA ASN A 153 14.59 4.06 12.71
C ASN A 153 13.55 3.85 11.60
N PRO A 154 12.40 4.54 11.65
CA PRO A 154 11.39 4.45 10.61
C PRO A 154 11.93 4.88 9.24
N SER A 155 11.60 4.11 8.20
CA SER A 155 12.03 4.39 6.83
C SER A 155 11.17 5.52 6.24
N LYS A 156 11.81 6.46 5.54
CA LYS A 156 11.11 7.60 4.92
C LYS A 156 10.54 7.18 3.58
N VAL A 157 9.23 7.01 3.52
CA VAL A 157 8.49 6.65 2.31
C VAL A 157 7.40 7.69 2.08
N LYS A 158 7.23 8.17 0.84
CA LYS A 158 6.13 9.08 0.49
C LYS A 158 4.86 8.36 0.10
N GLU A 159 4.95 7.36 -0.76
CA GLU A 159 3.82 6.57 -1.20
C GLU A 159 4.05 5.08 -0.94
N ILE A 160 3.06 4.41 -0.34
CA ILE A 160 3.05 2.95 -0.23
C ILE A 160 1.82 2.35 -0.92
N LYS A 161 2.05 1.29 -1.70
CA LYS A 161 0.99 0.53 -2.36
C LYS A 161 1.05 -0.94 -1.96
N PHE A 162 -0.09 -1.40 -1.46
CA PHE A 162 -0.37 -2.76 -1.04
C PHE A 162 -1.26 -3.43 -2.09
N GLY A 163 -0.71 -4.34 -2.89
CA GLY A 163 -1.46 -4.98 -3.97
C GLY A 163 -2.26 -6.21 -3.54
N TYR A 164 -1.66 -7.13 -2.79
CA TYR A 164 -2.25 -8.43 -2.44
C TYR A 164 -1.92 -8.82 -1.01
N VAL A 165 -2.52 -8.12 -0.04
CA VAL A 165 -2.16 -8.30 1.36
C VAL A 165 -3.38 -8.31 2.27
N ASP A 166 -3.30 -9.08 3.34
CA ASP A 166 -4.20 -8.97 4.48
C ASP A 166 -3.61 -8.08 5.59
N GLN A 167 -4.37 -7.87 6.66
CA GLN A 167 -3.92 -7.05 7.80
C GLN A 167 -2.60 -7.56 8.41
N PRO A 168 -2.45 -8.84 8.78
CA PRO A 168 -1.17 -9.37 9.26
C PRO A 168 0.02 -9.04 8.35
N GLU A 169 -0.13 -9.17 7.03
CA GLU A 169 0.90 -8.85 6.04
C GLU A 169 1.23 -7.36 6.03
N ILE A 170 0.21 -6.47 5.99
CA ILE A 170 0.41 -5.00 6.06
C ILE A 170 1.22 -4.63 7.31
N MET A 171 0.90 -5.24 8.44
CA MET A 171 1.54 -4.95 9.72
C MET A 171 2.99 -5.42 9.82
N GLN A 172 3.50 -6.21 8.86
CA GLN A 172 4.93 -6.56 8.82
C GLN A 172 5.83 -5.41 8.37
N ILE A 173 5.28 -4.39 7.69
CA ILE A 173 6.05 -3.27 7.14
C ILE A 173 5.56 -1.91 7.61
N LEU A 174 4.24 -1.70 7.68
CA LEU A 174 3.64 -0.38 7.93
C LEU A 174 4.16 0.30 9.21
N PRO A 175 4.29 -0.39 10.37
CA PRO A 175 4.79 0.23 11.60
C PRO A 175 6.23 0.76 11.51
N TYR A 176 7.02 0.28 10.54
CA TYR A 176 8.43 0.67 10.35
C TYR A 176 8.60 1.81 9.34
N LEU A 177 7.50 2.44 8.91
CA LEU A 177 7.52 3.62 8.03
C LEU A 177 7.34 4.90 8.84
N CYS A 178 8.02 5.96 8.44
CA CYS A 178 7.89 7.28 9.07
C CYS A 178 6.52 7.87 8.72
N PRO A 179 5.64 8.11 9.71
CA PRO A 179 4.29 8.59 9.43
C PRO A 179 4.28 10.03 8.89
N ASP A 180 5.27 10.85 9.27
CA ASP A 180 5.34 12.27 8.87
C ASP A 180 5.82 12.45 7.42
N THR A 181 6.41 11.42 6.80
CA THR A 181 6.78 11.46 5.38
C THR A 181 5.75 10.82 4.47
N LEU A 182 4.78 10.08 5.02
CA LEU A 182 3.84 9.28 4.25
C LEU A 182 2.69 10.15 3.71
N GLU A 183 2.80 10.52 2.45
CA GLU A 183 1.86 11.37 1.72
C GLU A 183 0.67 10.56 1.16
N LYS A 184 0.88 9.27 0.83
CA LYS A 184 -0.17 8.44 0.22
C LYS A 184 -0.08 6.96 0.60
N MET A 185 -1.23 6.36 0.87
CA MET A 185 -1.40 4.91 1.03
C MET A 185 -2.40 4.39 0.02
N SER A 186 -2.10 3.25 -0.61
CA SER A 186 -2.99 2.63 -1.59
C SER A 186 -3.15 1.14 -1.36
N PHE A 187 -4.38 0.65 -1.46
CA PHE A 187 -4.72 -0.75 -1.30
C PHE A 187 -5.36 -1.27 -2.60
N GLY A 188 -4.91 -2.41 -3.09
CA GLY A 188 -5.40 -3.10 -4.27
C GLY A 188 -5.89 -4.51 -3.97
N ASN A 189 -6.50 -5.15 -4.97
CA ASN A 189 -6.81 -6.58 -5.00
C ASN A 189 -6.47 -7.12 -6.41
N SER A 190 -6.59 -8.43 -6.68
CA SER A 190 -6.86 -8.89 -8.05
C SER A 190 -8.34 -8.80 -8.34
N PHE A 191 -8.63 -8.51 -9.60
CA PHE A 191 -9.93 -8.64 -10.27
C PHE A 191 -10.66 -9.98 -10.09
N GLU A 192 -10.03 -10.99 -9.47
CA GLU A 192 -10.52 -12.37 -9.44
C GLU A 192 -11.48 -12.66 -8.29
N ASN A 193 -11.47 -11.88 -7.19
CA ASN A 193 -12.36 -12.16 -6.06
C ASN A 193 -13.16 -10.93 -5.60
N ARG A 194 -14.35 -10.76 -6.19
CA ARG A 194 -15.31 -9.69 -5.89
C ARG A 194 -15.88 -9.75 -4.47
N SER A 195 -15.63 -10.81 -3.69
CA SER A 195 -16.11 -10.95 -2.30
C SER A 195 -15.00 -10.80 -1.26
N TYR A 196 -13.79 -10.37 -1.64
CA TYR A 196 -12.73 -10.13 -0.66
C TYR A 196 -13.04 -8.91 0.23
N CYS A 197 -13.05 -9.15 1.54
CA CYS A 197 -13.16 -8.11 2.56
C CYS A 197 -11.80 -7.94 3.25
N LEU A 198 -11.20 -6.76 3.12
CA LEU A 198 -9.93 -6.42 3.74
C LEU A 198 -10.19 -5.85 5.14
N THR A 199 -9.84 -6.62 6.16
CA THR A 199 -9.81 -6.11 7.55
C THR A 199 -8.69 -5.09 7.69
N LEU A 200 -8.96 -3.95 8.30
CA LEU A 200 -7.99 -2.87 8.56
C LEU A 200 -8.05 -2.36 10.01
N THR A 201 -8.75 -3.05 10.90
CA THR A 201 -8.92 -2.66 12.32
C THR A 201 -7.62 -2.18 12.96
N GLN A 202 -6.56 -3.00 12.93
CA GLN A 202 -5.27 -2.63 13.53
C GLN A 202 -4.53 -1.57 12.70
N VAL A 203 -4.69 -1.59 11.38
CA VAL A 203 -4.07 -0.60 10.48
C VAL A 203 -4.57 0.80 10.83
N THR A 204 -5.87 0.96 11.08
CA THR A 204 -6.47 2.26 11.41
C THR A 204 -6.00 2.86 12.74
N GLU A 205 -5.44 2.04 13.63
CA GLU A 205 -4.90 2.48 14.93
C GLU A 205 -3.48 3.05 14.81
N THR A 206 -2.80 2.81 13.69
CA THR A 206 -1.42 3.25 13.45
C THR A 206 -1.31 4.75 13.23
N GLU A 207 -0.19 5.35 13.61
CA GLU A 207 0.09 6.77 13.31
C GLU A 207 0.23 7.02 11.81
N GLN A 208 0.71 6.02 11.06
CA GLN A 208 0.82 6.07 9.60
C GLN A 208 -0.57 6.28 8.97
N TRP A 209 -1.59 5.55 9.42
CA TRP A 209 -2.96 5.73 8.92
C TRP A 209 -3.55 7.09 9.31
N LYS A 210 -3.40 7.49 10.57
CA LYS A 210 -4.00 8.73 11.09
C LYS A 210 -3.41 10.00 10.48
N LYS A 211 -2.11 10.00 10.17
CA LYS A 211 -1.40 11.16 9.60
C LYS A 211 -1.36 11.16 8.08
N CYS A 212 -1.59 10.02 7.42
CA CYS A 212 -1.55 9.96 5.96
C CYS A 212 -2.72 10.76 5.37
N PRO A 213 -2.46 11.80 4.57
CA PRO A 213 -3.52 12.68 4.06
C PRO A 213 -4.32 12.03 2.94
N LYS A 214 -3.77 11.01 2.27
CA LYS A 214 -4.41 10.39 1.10
C LYS A 214 -4.42 8.88 1.19
N ILE A 215 -5.62 8.32 1.35
CA ILE A 215 -5.83 6.87 1.32
C ILE A 215 -6.68 6.51 0.12
N GLU A 216 -6.14 5.66 -0.75
CA GLU A 216 -6.81 5.20 -1.97
C GLU A 216 -7.06 3.70 -1.91
N PHE A 217 -8.22 3.28 -2.41
CA PHE A 217 -8.54 1.89 -2.67
C PHE A 217 -8.69 1.73 -4.17
N VAL A 218 -7.79 0.96 -4.76
CA VAL A 218 -7.73 0.63 -6.18
C VAL A 218 -8.50 -0.66 -6.36
N GLN A 219 -9.45 -0.68 -7.30
CA GLN A 219 -10.39 -1.78 -7.52
C GLN A 219 -11.46 -1.93 -6.43
N ARG A 220 -12.53 -2.68 -6.75
CA ARG A 220 -13.66 -2.94 -5.85
C ARG A 220 -13.22 -3.75 -4.64
N ILE A 221 -13.02 -3.07 -3.51
CA ILE A 221 -12.64 -3.69 -2.23
C ILE A 221 -13.72 -3.39 -1.19
N SER A 222 -14.11 -4.42 -0.43
CA SER A 222 -14.86 -4.22 0.80
C SER A 222 -13.87 -4.13 1.97
N ILE A 223 -14.10 -3.26 2.95
CA ILE A 223 -13.26 -3.14 4.15
C ILE A 223 -14.06 -3.34 5.43
N LEU A 224 -13.37 -3.91 6.41
CA LEU A 224 -13.79 -3.97 7.81
C LEU A 224 -12.83 -3.13 8.63
N ALA A 225 -13.27 -1.94 9.06
CA ALA A 225 -12.47 -0.99 9.81
C ALA A 225 -13.36 -0.17 10.76
N PRO A 226 -12.88 0.21 11.96
CA PRO A 226 -13.57 1.14 12.85
C PRO A 226 -13.82 2.47 12.14
N ILE A 227 -15.08 2.80 11.90
CA ILE A 227 -15.47 4.00 11.13
C ILE A 227 -14.98 5.30 11.79
N GLN A 228 -14.83 5.27 13.12
CA GLN A 228 -14.33 6.36 13.95
C GLN A 228 -12.92 6.81 13.50
N ASN A 229 -12.10 5.85 13.06
CA ASN A 229 -10.72 6.09 12.64
C ASN A 229 -10.61 6.48 11.15
N CYS A 230 -11.73 6.68 10.46
CA CYS A 230 -11.79 6.95 9.02
C CYS A 230 -12.45 8.30 8.70
N LEU A 231 -12.93 9.04 9.69
CA LEU A 231 -13.65 10.31 9.48
C LEU A 231 -12.76 11.44 8.95
N HIS A 232 -11.44 11.35 9.13
CA HIS A 232 -10.47 12.31 8.59
C HIS A 232 -10.24 12.17 7.08
N LEU A 233 -10.72 11.09 6.47
CA LEU A 233 -10.56 10.83 5.05
C LEU A 233 -11.52 11.74 4.26
N ASP A 234 -10.98 12.88 3.85
CA ASP A 234 -11.73 13.92 3.15
C ASP A 234 -12.22 13.38 1.79
N ALA A 235 -13.56 13.29 1.67
CA ALA A 235 -14.30 12.91 0.49
C ALA A 235 -13.61 11.89 -0.44
N PHE A 236 -13.77 10.60 -0.12
CA PHE A 236 -13.76 9.56 -1.14
C PHE A 236 -14.69 10.00 -2.28
N THR A 237 -14.10 10.33 -3.43
CA THR A 237 -14.80 10.82 -4.62
C THR A 237 -16.00 9.94 -4.94
N GLU A 238 -17.00 10.48 -5.65
CA GLU A 238 -18.20 9.77 -6.17
C GLU A 238 -17.90 8.58 -7.11
N ARG A 239 -16.67 8.06 -7.09
CA ARG A 239 -16.14 6.89 -7.79
C ARG A 239 -15.32 5.99 -6.87
N SER A 240 -15.56 6.06 -5.55
CA SER A 240 -14.83 5.22 -4.61
C SER A 240 -15.14 3.75 -4.88
N GLU A 241 -14.10 2.99 -5.21
CA GLU A 241 -14.18 1.53 -5.29
C GLU A 241 -14.09 0.87 -3.90
N LEU A 242 -14.30 1.64 -2.83
CA LEU A 242 -14.42 1.17 -1.46
C LEU A 242 -15.87 0.86 -1.06
N ALA A 243 -16.08 -0.21 -0.30
CA ALA A 243 -17.33 -0.48 0.41
C ALA A 243 -17.02 -0.85 1.86
N TRP A 244 -17.66 -0.23 2.83
CA TRP A 244 -17.67 -0.71 4.20
C TRP A 244 -18.67 -1.84 4.38
N VAL A 245 -18.47 -2.62 5.42
CA VAL A 245 -19.51 -3.47 6.03
C VAL A 245 -19.99 -2.75 7.29
N PRO A 246 -20.87 -1.74 7.18
CA PRO A 246 -21.26 -0.93 8.33
C PRO A 246 -22.23 -1.67 9.26
N SER A 247 -22.13 -1.38 10.54
CA SER A 247 -23.16 -1.69 11.55
C SER A 247 -24.15 -0.54 11.72
N ALA A 248 -25.24 -0.80 12.43
CA ALA A 248 -26.23 0.21 12.77
C ALA A 248 -25.63 1.25 13.74
N GLU A 249 -24.75 0.80 14.63
CA GLU A 249 -23.96 1.60 15.55
C GLU A 249 -23.00 2.54 14.81
N ASP A 250 -22.36 2.07 13.74
CA ASP A 250 -21.49 2.91 12.89
C ASP A 250 -22.28 4.06 12.28
N LEU A 251 -23.46 3.77 11.74
CA LEU A 251 -24.32 4.79 11.14
C LEU A 251 -24.81 5.81 12.17
N LYS A 252 -25.18 5.34 13.38
CA LYS A 252 -25.54 6.20 14.52
C LYS A 252 -24.37 7.10 14.90
N PHE A 253 -23.16 6.54 14.95
CA PHE A 253 -21.95 7.27 15.30
C PHE A 253 -21.66 8.38 14.29
N VAL A 254 -21.64 8.08 12.99
CA VAL A 254 -21.36 9.09 11.95
C VAL A 254 -22.41 10.20 11.96
N ARG A 255 -23.70 9.85 12.08
CA ARG A 255 -24.78 10.84 12.22
C ARG A 255 -24.53 11.77 13.41
N ASN A 256 -24.26 11.20 14.58
CA ASN A 256 -24.06 11.97 15.80
C ASN A 256 -22.79 12.83 15.73
N HIS A 257 -21.74 12.35 15.08
CA HIS A 257 -20.54 13.13 14.82
C HIS A 257 -20.89 14.39 14.02
N PHE A 258 -21.55 14.24 12.86
CA PHE A 258 -21.96 15.38 12.03
C PHE A 258 -22.88 16.37 12.77
N LEU A 259 -23.72 15.89 13.68
CA LEU A 259 -24.59 16.75 14.48
C LEU A 259 -23.83 17.51 15.56
N LEU A 260 -22.94 16.85 16.29
CA LEU A 260 -22.39 17.39 17.55
C LEU A 260 -21.03 18.06 17.40
N THR A 261 -20.22 17.68 16.43
CA THR A 261 -18.88 18.24 16.24
C THR A 261 -18.86 19.30 15.13
N PRO A 262 -17.98 20.31 15.21
CA PRO A 262 -17.59 21.10 14.05
C PRO A 262 -16.77 20.17 13.13
N SER A 263 -17.45 19.47 12.22
CA SER A 263 -16.81 18.55 11.29
C SER A 263 -15.85 19.32 10.37
N PRO A 264 -14.61 18.83 10.15
CA PRO A 264 -13.69 19.45 9.20
C PRO A 264 -14.16 19.28 7.74
N SER A 265 -14.98 18.26 7.45
CA SER A 265 -15.54 17.99 6.12
C SER A 265 -17.03 18.32 6.06
N GLU A 266 -17.46 18.98 4.98
CA GLU A 266 -18.88 19.26 4.72
C GLU A 266 -19.65 18.01 4.31
N LYS A 267 -18.95 16.97 3.83
CA LYS A 267 -19.54 15.75 3.25
C LYS A 267 -18.74 14.50 3.62
N PHE A 268 -19.45 13.41 3.86
CA PHE A 268 -18.86 12.09 4.06
C PHE A 268 -19.72 11.02 3.36
N TYR A 269 -19.06 10.04 2.74
CA TYR A 269 -19.71 8.99 1.97
C TYR A 269 -19.40 7.63 2.58
N LEU A 270 -20.41 6.97 3.09
CA LEU A 270 -20.33 5.60 3.59
C LEU A 270 -20.87 4.64 2.54
N TYR A 271 -19.98 4.17 1.67
CA TYR A 271 -20.29 3.15 0.68
C TYR A 271 -20.44 1.78 1.32
N PHE A 272 -21.34 0.95 0.83
CA PHE A 272 -21.50 -0.44 1.26
C PHE A 272 -22.04 -1.31 0.11
N ASP A 273 -21.78 -2.62 0.20
CA ASP A 273 -22.29 -3.60 -0.74
C ASP A 273 -23.57 -4.25 -0.18
N PRO A 274 -24.76 -4.00 -0.75
CA PRO A 274 -26.01 -4.55 -0.24
C PRO A 274 -26.09 -6.08 -0.30
N ARG A 275 -25.19 -6.76 -1.04
CA ARG A 275 -25.09 -8.23 -1.04
C ARG A 275 -24.42 -8.79 0.21
N HIS A 276 -23.68 -7.95 0.92
CA HIS A 276 -22.88 -8.32 2.09
C HIS A 276 -23.28 -7.55 3.36
N THR A 277 -24.31 -6.70 3.28
CA THR A 277 -24.75 -5.84 4.38
C THR A 277 -26.26 -5.93 4.54
N ASP A 278 -26.73 -6.32 5.73
CA ASP A 278 -28.14 -6.21 6.07
C ASP A 278 -28.49 -4.74 6.28
N THR A 279 -29.44 -4.25 5.49
CA THR A 279 -29.79 -2.83 5.46
C THR A 279 -30.95 -2.48 6.38
N GLN A 280 -31.72 -3.46 6.86
CA GLN A 280 -32.88 -3.18 7.74
C GLN A 280 -32.46 -2.52 9.06
N PRO A 281 -31.42 -3.01 9.79
CA PRO A 281 -30.96 -2.36 11.02
C PRO A 281 -30.42 -0.94 10.77
N LEU A 282 -29.78 -0.73 9.62
CA LEU A 282 -29.23 0.57 9.23
C LEU A 282 -30.35 1.61 9.07
N TYR A 283 -31.43 1.24 8.38
CA TYR A 283 -32.57 2.15 8.19
C TYR A 283 -33.30 2.44 9.50
N ALA A 284 -33.46 1.41 10.36
CA ALA A 284 -34.16 1.56 11.64
C ALA A 284 -33.49 2.60 12.55
N VAL A 285 -32.15 2.62 12.60
CA VAL A 285 -31.40 3.58 13.43
C VAL A 285 -31.57 5.04 13.00
N LEU A 286 -31.81 5.29 11.71
CA LEU A 286 -32.07 6.64 11.21
C LEU A 286 -33.51 7.09 11.43
N GLY A 287 -34.43 6.19 11.77
CA GLY A 287 -35.84 6.50 11.93
C GLY A 287 -36.56 6.67 10.60
N ARG A 288 -37.67 7.41 10.62
CA ARG A 288 -38.56 7.53 9.45
C ARG A 288 -37.88 8.27 8.29
N ALA A 289 -37.81 7.60 7.14
CA ALA A 289 -37.28 8.20 5.93
C ALA A 289 -38.29 9.16 5.29
N ILE A 290 -37.77 10.29 4.80
CA ILE A 290 -38.47 11.22 3.91
C ILE A 290 -38.32 10.69 2.48
N TYR A 291 -39.43 10.70 1.74
CA TYR A 291 -39.45 10.30 0.34
C TYR A 291 -39.67 11.53 -0.53
N ASN A 292 -38.74 11.78 -1.44
CA ASN A 292 -38.90 12.87 -2.41
C ASN A 292 -39.88 12.42 -3.52
N PRO A 293 -41.02 13.10 -3.71
CA PRO A 293 -41.95 12.75 -4.78
C PRO A 293 -41.31 13.02 -6.15
N GLY A 294 -41.19 11.98 -6.99
CA GLY A 294 -40.71 12.10 -8.38
C GLY A 294 -39.47 11.27 -8.77
N ARG A 295 -38.90 10.44 -7.87
CA ARG A 295 -37.93 9.38 -8.24
C ARG A 295 -38.35 8.04 -7.63
N SER A 296 -37.78 6.93 -8.13
CA SER A 296 -38.14 5.55 -7.72
C SER A 296 -38.15 5.34 -6.20
N LEU A 297 -39.15 4.59 -5.72
CA LEU A 297 -39.42 4.30 -4.29
C LEU A 297 -38.24 3.63 -3.54
N HIS A 298 -37.36 2.93 -4.26
CA HIS A 298 -36.28 2.14 -3.65
C HIS A 298 -34.97 2.93 -3.43
N ASP A 299 -34.84 4.11 -4.02
CA ASP A 299 -33.55 4.80 -4.21
C ASP A 299 -33.52 6.23 -3.63
N ASN A 300 -34.52 6.60 -2.83
CA ASN A 300 -34.79 8.01 -2.51
C ASN A 300 -35.03 8.28 -1.01
N LYS A 301 -34.44 7.47 -0.13
CA LYS A 301 -34.56 7.67 1.32
C LYS A 301 -33.66 8.82 1.78
N GLN A 302 -34.26 9.78 2.47
CA GLN A 302 -33.57 10.92 3.05
C GLN A 302 -33.93 11.08 4.52
N TRP A 303 -32.98 11.55 5.31
CA TRP A 303 -33.17 11.90 6.71
C TRP A 303 -32.56 13.28 6.95
N MET A 304 -33.23 14.12 7.74
CA MET A 304 -32.80 15.48 8.02
C MET A 304 -32.90 15.75 9.50
N TYR A 305 -31.79 16.21 10.07
CA TYR A 305 -31.66 16.48 11.49
C TYR A 305 -31.11 17.88 11.69
N LYS A 306 -31.78 18.66 12.54
CA LYS A 306 -31.33 20.02 12.83
C LYS A 306 -30.00 19.98 13.59
N LYS A 307 -29.00 20.71 13.08
CA LYS A 307 -27.70 20.90 13.75
C LYS A 307 -27.67 22.23 14.51
N SER A 308 -28.18 23.28 13.89
CA SER A 308 -28.33 24.61 14.47
C SER A 308 -29.46 25.34 13.73
N PRO A 309 -29.84 26.58 14.12
CA PRO A 309 -30.85 27.35 13.38
C PRO A 309 -30.51 27.55 11.90
N GLU A 310 -29.21 27.56 11.56
CA GLU A 310 -28.72 27.82 10.21
C GLU A 310 -28.38 26.54 9.44
N TYR A 311 -28.14 25.42 10.11
CA TYR A 311 -27.58 24.22 9.49
C TYR A 311 -28.36 22.94 9.83
N VAL A 312 -28.43 22.05 8.85
CA VAL A 312 -29.07 20.74 8.92
C VAL A 312 -28.07 19.68 8.47
N VAL A 313 -28.04 18.54 9.17
CA VAL A 313 -27.38 17.33 8.70
C VAL A 313 -28.37 16.57 7.84
N LYS A 314 -28.06 16.45 6.54
CA LYS A 314 -28.84 15.68 5.58
C LYS A 314 -28.12 14.36 5.31
N ILE A 315 -28.84 13.26 5.46
CA ILE A 315 -28.39 11.91 5.09
C ILE A 315 -29.23 11.47 3.90
N THR A 316 -28.56 11.09 2.81
CA THR A 316 -29.23 10.57 1.61
C THR A 316 -28.70 9.18 1.30
N LEU A 317 -29.59 8.20 1.16
CA LEU A 317 -29.25 6.92 0.57
C LEU A 317 -29.17 7.09 -0.95
N ARG A 318 -28.00 6.82 -1.53
CA ARG A 318 -27.79 6.86 -2.98
C ARG A 318 -27.50 5.44 -3.49
N PHE A 319 -27.99 5.16 -4.70
CA PHE A 319 -27.52 4.04 -5.50
C PHE A 319 -26.41 4.56 -6.43
N GLU A 320 -25.26 3.91 -6.42
CA GLU A 320 -24.17 4.24 -7.33
C GLU A 320 -23.92 3.12 -8.34
N VAL A 321 -23.17 3.47 -9.38
CA VAL A 321 -22.70 2.53 -10.39
C VAL A 321 -22.00 1.37 -9.69
N LEU A 322 -22.04 0.16 -10.26
CA LEU A 322 -21.37 -1.05 -9.75
C LEU A 322 -22.11 -1.84 -8.64
N GLU A 323 -23.43 -1.67 -8.49
CA GLU A 323 -24.29 -2.38 -7.51
C GLU A 323 -24.08 -1.99 -6.04
N ARG A 324 -23.42 -0.85 -5.78
CA ARG A 324 -23.18 -0.34 -4.43
C ARG A 324 -24.18 0.72 -4.03
N LYS A 325 -24.43 0.81 -2.73
CA LYS A 325 -25.21 1.88 -2.12
C LYS A 325 -24.30 2.72 -1.24
N CYS A 326 -24.64 3.98 -1.03
CA CYS A 326 -23.94 4.80 -0.06
C CYS A 326 -24.90 5.65 0.77
N PHE A 327 -24.54 5.84 2.04
CA PHE A 327 -25.10 6.93 2.84
C PHE A 327 -24.21 8.15 2.64
N LYS A 328 -24.75 9.17 1.98
CA LYS A 328 -24.11 10.48 1.89
C LYS A 328 -24.57 11.33 3.08
N PHE A 329 -23.63 11.71 3.92
CA PHE A 329 -23.79 12.69 4.98
C PHE A 329 -23.34 14.05 4.45
N GLU A 330 -24.16 15.08 4.66
CA GLU A 330 -23.82 16.44 4.26
C GLU A 330 -24.37 17.48 5.23
N ILE A 331 -23.59 18.52 5.50
CA ILE A 331 -24.05 19.71 6.21
C ILE A 331 -24.61 20.69 5.18
N VAL A 332 -25.88 21.07 5.34
CA VAL A 332 -26.60 21.95 4.41
C VAL A 332 -27.14 23.14 5.19
N ARG A 333 -27.10 24.33 4.58
CA ARG A 333 -27.75 25.51 5.13
C ARG A 333 -29.27 25.40 5.04
N MET A 334 -29.97 25.80 6.09
CA MET A 334 -31.44 25.76 6.18
C MET A 334 -32.11 26.57 5.06
N GLU A 335 -31.48 27.65 4.60
CA GLU A 335 -31.95 28.48 3.47
C GLU A 335 -31.96 27.75 2.12
N ASN A 336 -31.11 26.73 1.96
CA ASN A 336 -31.00 25.94 0.73
C ASN A 336 -32.00 24.78 0.66
N LEU A 337 -32.80 24.57 1.72
CA LEU A 337 -33.85 23.54 1.75
C LEU A 337 -35.14 24.08 1.16
N THR A 338 -35.90 23.22 0.48
CA THR A 338 -37.28 23.52 0.07
C THR A 338 -38.18 23.65 1.30
N ASP A 339 -39.31 24.36 1.17
CA ASP A 339 -40.24 24.51 2.29
C ASP A 339 -40.82 23.17 2.76
N PHE A 340 -40.98 22.20 1.85
CA PHE A 340 -41.34 20.82 2.20
C PHE A 340 -40.25 20.14 3.03
N GLU A 341 -38.98 20.27 2.65
CA GLU A 341 -37.85 19.69 3.40
C GLU A 341 -37.73 20.33 4.79
N LYS A 342 -37.92 21.65 4.92
CA LYS A 342 -37.87 22.36 6.21
C LYS A 342 -38.89 21.81 7.22
N LEU A 343 -40.07 21.40 6.76
CA LEU A 343 -41.12 20.82 7.62
C LEU A 343 -40.80 19.39 8.10
N GLN A 344 -39.83 18.73 7.49
CA GLN A 344 -39.45 17.35 7.80
C GLN A 344 -38.14 17.26 8.60
N VAL A 345 -37.56 18.41 8.99
CA VAL A 345 -36.34 18.45 9.79
C VAL A 345 -36.68 18.05 11.23
N LEU A 346 -36.06 16.98 11.71
CA LEU A 346 -36.23 16.50 13.08
C LEU A 346 -35.32 17.28 14.05
N ASP A 347 -35.86 17.67 15.19
CA ASP A 347 -35.09 18.21 16.31
C ASP A 347 -34.41 17.04 17.08
N VAL A 348 -33.19 17.26 17.57
CA VAL A 348 -32.37 16.21 18.22
C VAL A 348 -33.07 15.63 19.47
N GLU A 349 -33.90 16.42 20.13
CA GLU A 349 -34.66 16.06 21.33
C GLU A 349 -35.83 15.10 21.04
N GLU A 350 -36.39 15.12 19.83
CA GLU A 350 -37.51 14.24 19.43
C GLU A 350 -37.04 12.80 19.11
N MET A 351 -35.73 12.59 18.90
CA MET A 351 -35.18 11.28 18.57
C MET A 351 -35.20 10.26 19.72
N GLY A 352 -35.29 10.72 20.98
CA GLY A 352 -35.36 9.84 22.15
C GLY A 352 -36.73 9.15 22.30
N ALA A 353 -37.78 9.78 21.80
CA ALA A 353 -39.16 9.30 21.96
C ALA A 353 -39.56 8.24 20.91
N GLU A 354 -38.96 8.25 19.71
CA GLU A 354 -39.27 7.27 18.66
C GLU A 354 -38.66 5.88 18.91
N GLN A 355 -37.60 5.77 19.74
CA GLN A 355 -36.98 4.47 20.05
C GLN A 355 -37.83 3.59 21.00
N GLU A 356 -38.80 4.16 21.71
CA GLU A 356 -39.68 3.42 22.63
C GLU A 356 -40.97 2.87 21.96
N MET A 357 -41.23 3.21 20.70
CA MET A 357 -42.40 2.70 19.95
C MET A 357 -41.99 1.84 18.75
N ILE A 358 -41.55 0.61 18.99
CA ILE A 358 -41.59 -0.44 17.96
C ILE A 358 -42.48 -1.57 18.48
N PRO A 359 -43.70 -1.77 17.96
CA PRO A 359 -44.53 -2.92 18.34
C PRO A 359 -43.94 -4.21 17.74
N GLU A 360 -43.80 -5.24 18.57
CA GLU A 360 -43.57 -6.64 18.17
C GLU A 360 -44.73 -7.15 17.30
N ALA A 361 -44.68 -6.90 15.99
CA ALA A 361 -45.63 -7.52 15.07
C ALA A 361 -45.03 -7.60 13.67
N CYS A 362 -44.29 -8.68 13.39
CA CYS A 362 -44.20 -9.35 12.07
C CYS A 362 -43.33 -10.61 12.18
N LEU A 363 -43.77 -11.60 12.97
CA LEU A 363 -43.37 -12.99 12.75
C LEU A 363 -44.38 -13.60 11.78
N ALA A 364 -43.93 -13.94 10.58
CA ALA A 364 -44.64 -14.76 9.61
C ALA A 364 -43.71 -15.87 9.09
N PRO A 365 -44.25 -17.03 8.67
CA PRO A 365 -43.70 -18.33 9.02
C PRO A 365 -42.54 -18.79 8.13
N LYS A 366 -41.66 -19.57 8.75
CA LYS A 366 -40.75 -20.50 8.06
C LYS A 366 -41.61 -21.52 7.30
N ASP A 367 -41.37 -21.64 6.00
CA ASP A 367 -41.55 -22.83 5.14
C ASP A 367 -42.05 -22.43 3.74
N ALA A 368 -41.11 -22.22 2.81
CA ALA A 368 -41.30 -22.45 1.38
C ALA A 368 -39.93 -22.43 0.67
N VAL A 369 -39.45 -23.61 0.31
CA VAL A 369 -38.30 -23.79 -0.58
C VAL A 369 -38.80 -23.67 -2.04
N PRO A 370 -38.25 -22.79 -2.89
CA PRO A 370 -38.48 -22.87 -4.33
C PRO A 370 -37.35 -23.65 -5.01
N GLU A 371 -37.72 -24.65 -5.80
CA GLU A 371 -36.86 -25.43 -6.67
C GLU A 371 -36.19 -24.57 -7.77
N VAL A 372 -34.92 -24.88 -8.05
CA VAL A 372 -34.12 -24.26 -9.12
C VAL A 372 -34.19 -25.11 -10.39
N PRO A 373 -34.58 -24.57 -11.57
CA PRO A 373 -34.45 -25.30 -12.82
C PRO A 373 -33.00 -25.27 -13.34
N LYS A 374 -32.44 -26.46 -13.57
CA LYS A 374 -31.13 -26.66 -14.23
C LYS A 374 -31.23 -26.33 -15.72
N VAL A 375 -30.48 -25.33 -16.18
CA VAL A 375 -30.26 -25.09 -17.62
C VAL A 375 -28.79 -25.37 -17.96
N LYS A 376 -28.56 -26.38 -18.81
CA LYS A 376 -27.26 -26.65 -19.46
C LYS A 376 -27.07 -25.63 -20.60
N LYS A 377 -25.94 -24.92 -20.60
CA LYS A 377 -25.42 -24.25 -21.81
C LYS A 377 -23.97 -24.68 -22.04
N SER A 378 -23.77 -25.35 -23.17
CA SER A 378 -22.49 -25.62 -23.79
C SER A 378 -22.02 -24.37 -24.55
N VAL A 379 -20.77 -23.97 -24.35
CA VAL A 379 -20.11 -22.92 -25.15
C VAL A 379 -18.80 -23.51 -25.70
N LYS A 380 -18.69 -23.52 -27.03
CA LYS A 380 -17.48 -23.88 -27.78
C LYS A 380 -16.50 -22.70 -27.72
N ILE A 381 -15.24 -22.98 -27.42
CA ILE A 381 -14.13 -22.01 -27.46
C ILE A 381 -13.34 -22.27 -28.75
N SER A 382 -13.21 -21.26 -29.60
CA SER A 382 -12.32 -21.23 -30.76
C SER A 382 -10.98 -20.61 -30.39
N ASN A 383 -9.90 -21.33 -30.70
CA ASN A 383 -8.51 -20.93 -30.52
C ASN A 383 -8.01 -20.11 -31.71
N GLU A 384 -7.51 -18.90 -31.51
CA GLU A 384 -6.54 -18.26 -32.41
C GLU A 384 -5.50 -17.45 -31.61
N LYS A 385 -4.22 -17.62 -31.95
CA LYS A 385 -3.04 -16.95 -31.38
C LYS A 385 -2.64 -15.76 -32.25
N PRO A 386 -2.07 -14.66 -31.72
CA PRO A 386 -1.33 -13.70 -32.52
C PRO A 386 0.20 -13.89 -32.47
N VAL A 387 0.81 -13.49 -33.58
CA VAL A 387 2.20 -13.63 -34.01
C VAL A 387 3.08 -12.47 -33.50
N ILE A 388 4.35 -12.78 -33.22
CA ILE A 388 5.42 -11.88 -32.76
C ILE A 388 6.13 -11.25 -33.97
N ASN A 389 6.46 -9.95 -33.92
CA ASN A 389 7.43 -9.33 -34.82
C ASN A 389 8.56 -8.66 -34.02
N ASN A 390 9.80 -9.04 -34.36
CA ASN A 390 11.04 -8.52 -33.81
C ASN A 390 11.49 -7.26 -34.59
N TYR A 391 12.04 -6.27 -33.88
CA TYR A 391 12.95 -5.28 -34.46
C TYR A 391 14.09 -5.05 -33.47
N GLU A 392 15.33 -5.28 -33.94
CA GLU A 392 16.58 -4.96 -33.27
C GLU A 392 16.96 -3.50 -33.55
N VAL A 393 17.44 -2.79 -32.52
CA VAL A 393 18.17 -1.53 -32.67
C VAL A 393 19.39 -1.62 -31.74
N GLU A 394 20.57 -1.72 -32.33
CA GLU A 394 21.86 -1.55 -31.67
C GLU A 394 22.10 -0.06 -31.45
N ASP A 395 22.51 0.35 -30.25
CA ASP A 395 23.08 1.68 -30.03
C ASP A 395 24.30 1.65 -29.08
N TYR A 396 25.24 2.52 -29.44
CA TYR A 396 26.67 2.57 -29.12
C TYR A 396 26.94 3.08 -27.69
N ILE A 397 27.76 2.37 -26.90
CA ILE A 397 28.13 2.78 -25.51
C ILE A 397 29.61 3.21 -25.44
N ASP A 398 29.85 4.35 -24.80
CA ASP A 398 31.15 5.00 -24.55
C ASP A 398 32.16 4.08 -23.82
N PRO A 399 33.38 3.85 -24.36
CA PRO A 399 34.39 2.96 -23.79
C PRO A 399 34.91 3.33 -22.39
N CYS A 400 34.73 4.59 -21.94
CA CYS A 400 35.20 5.03 -20.63
C CYS A 400 34.31 4.56 -19.46
N HIS A 401 32.99 4.39 -19.70
CA HIS A 401 32.05 3.84 -18.71
C HIS A 401 32.24 2.33 -18.51
N VAL A 402 32.61 1.62 -19.56
CA VAL A 402 32.82 0.17 -19.58
C VAL A 402 33.98 -0.25 -18.66
N ARG A 403 35.03 0.56 -18.53
CA ARG A 403 36.19 0.25 -17.66
C ARG A 403 35.91 0.37 -16.17
N VAL A 404 35.10 1.35 -15.75
CA VAL A 404 34.67 1.48 -14.37
C VAL A 404 33.67 0.37 -14.02
N TYR A 405 32.74 0.08 -14.93
CA TYR A 405 31.78 -1.01 -14.79
C TYR A 405 32.43 -2.39 -14.66
N HIS A 406 33.45 -2.70 -15.47
CA HIS A 406 34.19 -3.96 -15.36
C HIS A 406 35.04 -4.08 -14.09
N PHE A 407 35.65 -2.98 -13.62
CA PHE A 407 36.44 -3.00 -12.38
C PHE A 407 35.57 -3.26 -11.14
N PHE A 408 34.33 -2.75 -11.13
CA PHE A 408 33.38 -2.97 -10.02
C PHE A 408 32.55 -4.25 -10.18
N LYS A 409 32.42 -4.79 -11.39
CA LYS A 409 31.81 -6.11 -11.63
C LYS A 409 32.52 -7.18 -10.81
N ASP A 410 33.85 -7.21 -10.76
CA ASP A 410 34.59 -8.20 -9.97
C ASP A 410 34.50 -7.96 -8.45
N LEU A 411 34.28 -6.71 -8.02
CA LEU A 411 34.12 -6.32 -6.61
C LEU A 411 32.73 -6.61 -6.02
N LEU A 412 31.68 -6.67 -6.86
CA LEU A 412 30.31 -7.07 -6.47
C LEU A 412 30.23 -8.53 -5.96
N PHE A 413 31.25 -9.33 -6.23
CA PHE A 413 31.16 -10.78 -6.11
C PHE A 413 32.12 -11.40 -5.08
N GLY A 414 33.18 -10.71 -4.65
CA GLY A 414 34.23 -11.33 -3.82
C GLY A 414 33.92 -11.54 -2.33
N ASN A 415 33.09 -10.70 -1.68
CA ASN A 415 32.96 -10.68 -0.21
C ASN A 415 31.51 -10.71 0.32
N PHE A 416 30.51 -10.97 -0.53
CA PHE A 416 29.10 -10.87 -0.14
C PHE A 416 28.63 -11.99 0.81
N GLU A 417 29.10 -13.23 0.63
CA GLU A 417 28.67 -14.37 1.46
C GLU A 417 29.13 -14.25 2.91
N GLN A 418 30.41 -13.92 3.12
CA GLN A 418 30.96 -13.73 4.47
C GLN A 418 30.27 -12.55 5.19
N GLN A 419 29.86 -11.53 4.44
CA GLN A 419 29.12 -10.40 4.99
C GLN A 419 27.70 -10.77 5.41
N VAL A 420 26.92 -11.44 4.56
CA VAL A 420 25.55 -11.83 4.91
C VAL A 420 25.58 -12.74 6.15
N ARG A 421 26.57 -13.64 6.24
CA ARG A 421 26.82 -14.42 7.45
C ARG A 421 27.09 -13.52 8.66
N ASN A 422 28.03 -12.58 8.58
CA ASN A 422 28.32 -11.69 9.70
C ASN A 422 27.12 -10.83 10.14
N ASP A 423 26.33 -10.32 9.20
CA ASP A 423 25.14 -9.49 9.49
C ASP A 423 23.96 -10.34 10.02
N LEU A 424 23.86 -11.63 9.67
CA LEU A 424 22.87 -12.58 10.22
C LEU A 424 23.24 -13.10 11.62
N TYR A 425 24.53 -13.24 11.93
CA TYR A 425 25.02 -13.80 13.21
C TYR A 425 25.34 -12.74 14.29
N LEU A 426 25.08 -11.45 14.02
CA LEU A 426 25.32 -10.34 14.96
C LEU A 426 24.04 -9.84 15.69
N HIS A 427 22.94 -10.59 15.64
CA HIS A 427 21.69 -10.27 16.34
C HIS A 427 21.19 -11.40 17.23
#